data_AF-A0A9P5PJK9-F1
#
_entry.id   AF-A0A9P5PJK9-F1
#
_cell.length_a   1.000
_cell.length_b   1.000
_cell.length_c   1.000
_cell.angle_alpha   90.00
_cell.angle_beta   90.00
_cell.angle_gamma   90.00
#
_symmetry.space_group_name_H-M   'P 1'
#
loop_
_entity.id
_entity.type
_entity.pdbx_description
1 polymer ?
#
loop_
_entity_poly.entity_id
_entity_poly.type
_entity_poly.pdbx_seq_one_letter_code
_entity_poly.pdbx_strand_id
1 'polypeptide(L)'
;MSMLLLTSPCIIKVDYSIERSVSAISATFSTLELMAALHQSSSSFLDLGKLAKVKGVVTDPCANPSSIVAGVLKKQYPLITNIALETSLSDENTTMLATEVECAWQTYTSLSHQDSVGLQLWASEAKTGQLVTLTLAHKEIAQGTVLEHTVGIWTGIFASASVYKPELTHMDWSRNVSILH
;
A
#
# COMPACT_ATOMS: atom_id res chain seq x y z
N MET A 1 9.87 -12.92 -25.63
CA MET A 1 9.00 -11.74 -25.88
C MET A 1 8.26 -11.26 -24.62
N SER A 2 8.51 -11.82 -23.41
CA SER A 2 7.75 -11.54 -22.17
C SER A 2 8.36 -10.48 -21.25
N MET A 3 9.68 -10.27 -21.27
CA MET A 3 10.36 -9.34 -20.33
C MET A 3 10.00 -7.86 -20.54
N LEU A 4 9.67 -7.49 -21.79
CA LEU A 4 9.33 -6.11 -22.14
C LEU A 4 8.07 -5.62 -21.42
N LEU A 5 7.14 -6.53 -21.08
CA LEU A 5 5.96 -6.19 -20.28
C LEU A 5 6.32 -5.93 -18.82
N LEU A 6 7.20 -6.76 -18.25
CA LEU A 6 7.60 -6.67 -16.84
C LEU A 6 8.48 -5.43 -16.57
N THR A 7 9.30 -5.01 -17.52
CA THR A 7 10.16 -3.82 -17.37
C THR A 7 9.54 -2.51 -17.90
N SER A 8 8.43 -2.58 -18.65
CA SER A 8 7.79 -1.38 -19.23
C SER A 8 7.26 -0.43 -18.14
N PRO A 9 7.67 0.85 -18.09
CA PRO A 9 7.14 1.81 -17.12
C PRO A 9 5.68 2.20 -17.39
N CYS A 10 5.17 1.94 -18.60
CA CYS A 10 3.79 2.29 -18.98
C CYS A 10 2.75 1.27 -18.49
N ILE A 11 3.19 0.15 -17.93
CA ILE A 11 2.31 -0.92 -17.44
C ILE A 11 2.53 -1.04 -15.94
N ILE A 12 1.50 -0.72 -15.16
CA ILE A 12 1.53 -0.93 -13.71
C ILE A 12 1.40 -2.42 -13.43
N LYS A 13 2.31 -2.97 -12.65
CA LYS A 13 2.25 -4.34 -12.14
C LYS A 13 1.82 -4.29 -10.69
N VAL A 14 0.83 -5.10 -10.36
CA VAL A 14 0.22 -5.12 -9.03
C VAL A 14 0.32 -6.52 -8.48
N ASP A 15 0.73 -6.65 -7.22
CA ASP A 15 0.78 -7.92 -6.51
C ASP A 15 0.91 -7.67 -4.99
N TYR A 16 0.76 -8.73 -4.19
CA TYR A 16 1.10 -8.74 -2.78
C TYR A 16 2.57 -9.10 -2.58
N SER A 17 3.30 -8.35 -1.76
CA SER A 17 4.75 -8.58 -1.58
C SER A 17 5.51 -8.57 -2.91
N ILE A 18 5.22 -7.61 -3.79
CA ILE A 18 5.65 -7.61 -5.20
C ILE A 18 7.17 -7.71 -5.37
N GLU A 19 7.94 -7.20 -4.41
CA GLU A 19 9.40 -7.31 -4.35
C GLU A 19 9.86 -8.77 -4.24
N ARG A 20 9.14 -9.61 -3.48
CA ARG A 20 9.42 -11.05 -3.38
C ARG A 20 9.14 -11.74 -4.71
N SER A 21 8.00 -11.45 -5.34
CA SER A 21 7.62 -12.00 -6.64
C SER A 21 8.64 -11.62 -7.72
N VAL A 22 9.02 -10.35 -7.79
CA VAL A 22 10.05 -9.84 -8.71
C VAL A 22 11.40 -10.50 -8.45
N SER A 23 11.82 -10.62 -7.18
CA SER A 23 13.08 -11.27 -6.82
C SER A 23 13.09 -12.75 -7.25
N ALA A 24 11.99 -13.47 -7.03
CA ALA A 24 11.84 -14.86 -7.45
C ALA A 24 11.92 -14.99 -8.99
N ILE A 25 11.17 -14.18 -9.73
CA ILE A 25 11.20 -14.17 -11.20
C ILE A 25 12.61 -13.83 -11.71
N SER A 26 13.23 -12.79 -11.16
CA SER A 26 14.58 -12.40 -11.55
C SER A 26 15.60 -13.52 -11.31
N ALA A 27 15.48 -14.25 -10.21
CA ALA A 27 16.35 -15.39 -9.90
C ALA A 27 16.10 -16.56 -10.86
N THR A 28 14.84 -16.92 -11.10
CA THR A 28 14.45 -18.02 -11.99
C THR A 28 14.88 -17.77 -13.44
N PHE A 29 14.74 -16.54 -13.93
CA PHE A 29 15.03 -16.19 -15.32
C PHE A 29 16.36 -15.46 -15.53
N SER A 30 17.18 -15.33 -14.48
CA SER A 30 18.49 -14.63 -14.51
C SER A 30 18.42 -13.21 -15.11
N THR A 31 17.42 -12.40 -14.71
CA THR A 31 17.15 -11.08 -15.32
C THR A 31 17.35 -9.91 -14.37
N LEU A 32 18.60 -9.44 -14.28
CA LEU A 32 19.00 -8.31 -13.42
C LEU A 32 18.27 -6.99 -13.73
N GLU A 33 17.86 -6.78 -14.98
CA GLU A 33 17.10 -5.60 -15.39
C GLU A 33 15.78 -5.46 -14.64
N LEU A 34 15.16 -6.58 -14.26
CA LEU A 34 13.90 -6.58 -13.51
C LEU A 34 14.10 -6.07 -12.08
N MET A 35 15.19 -6.47 -11.43
CA MET A 35 15.57 -5.94 -10.11
C MET A 35 15.94 -4.47 -10.19
N ALA A 36 16.61 -4.03 -11.25
CA ALA A 36 16.90 -2.63 -11.46
C ALA A 36 15.60 -1.81 -11.61
N ALA A 37 14.62 -2.31 -12.36
CA ALA A 37 13.33 -1.66 -12.56
C ALA A 37 12.51 -1.53 -11.26
N LEU A 38 12.60 -2.51 -10.36
CA LEU A 38 11.92 -2.47 -9.05
C LEU A 38 12.36 -1.29 -8.18
N HIS A 39 13.66 -0.95 -8.21
CA HIS A 39 14.27 0.06 -7.34
C HIS A 39 14.33 1.47 -7.95
N GLN A 40 13.76 1.67 -9.14
CA GLN A 40 13.66 3.00 -9.75
C GLN A 40 12.67 3.87 -8.98
N SER A 41 12.92 5.18 -8.89
CA SER A 41 12.02 6.14 -8.23
C SER A 41 10.65 6.20 -8.91
N SER A 42 10.60 5.97 -10.22
CA SER A 42 9.38 5.85 -11.03
C SER A 42 8.99 4.39 -11.31
N SER A 43 9.18 3.52 -10.31
CA SER A 43 8.85 2.10 -10.43
C SER A 43 7.38 1.91 -10.80
N SER A 44 7.13 1.04 -11.78
CA SER A 44 5.78 0.64 -12.19
C SER A 44 5.24 -0.54 -11.37
N PHE A 45 5.95 -0.94 -10.32
CA PHE A 45 5.55 -2.01 -9.40
C PHE A 45 4.82 -1.41 -8.20
N LEU A 46 3.58 -1.84 -8.01
CA LEU A 46 2.73 -1.40 -6.92
C LEU A 46 2.43 -2.59 -6.00
N ASP A 47 2.78 -2.42 -4.73
CA ASP A 47 2.50 -3.42 -3.70
C ASP A 47 1.11 -3.17 -3.08
N LEU A 48 0.23 -4.17 -3.16
CA LEU A 48 -1.15 -4.06 -2.68
C LEU A 48 -1.26 -3.98 -1.16
N GLY A 49 -0.32 -4.55 -0.40
CA GLY A 49 -0.28 -4.43 1.05
C GLY A 49 0.08 -3.02 1.49
N LYS A 50 1.08 -2.41 0.82
CA LYS A 50 1.43 -1.00 1.02
C LYS A 50 0.27 -0.07 0.63
N LEU A 51 -0.38 -0.32 -0.50
CA LEU A 51 -1.55 0.48 -0.92
C LEU A 51 -2.70 0.34 0.06
N ALA A 52 -3.05 -0.88 0.48
CA ALA A 52 -4.12 -1.13 1.45
C ALA A 52 -3.85 -0.44 2.79
N LYS A 53 -2.58 -0.40 3.22
CA LYS A 53 -2.14 0.36 4.38
C LYS A 53 -2.41 1.86 4.20
N VAL A 54 -1.97 2.46 3.10
CA VAL A 54 -2.19 3.90 2.80
C VAL A 54 -3.68 4.25 2.71
N LYS A 55 -4.52 3.31 2.24
CA LYS A 55 -5.98 3.44 2.24
C LYS A 55 -6.64 3.14 3.59
N GLY A 56 -5.86 2.87 4.64
CA GLY A 56 -6.35 2.61 6.00
C GLY A 56 -7.12 1.31 6.16
N VAL A 57 -7.01 0.39 5.20
CA VAL A 57 -7.70 -0.92 5.27
C VAL A 57 -6.98 -1.87 6.21
N VAL A 58 -5.64 -1.78 6.26
CA VAL A 58 -4.79 -2.58 7.16
C VAL A 58 -3.77 -1.70 7.85
N THR A 59 -3.29 -2.13 9.02
CA THR A 59 -2.25 -1.41 9.79
C THR A 59 -0.83 -1.86 9.44
N ASP A 60 -0.68 -3.14 9.10
CA ASP A 60 0.56 -3.77 8.67
C ASP A 60 0.56 -3.96 7.14
N PRO A 61 1.49 -3.36 6.38
CA PRO A 61 1.55 -3.56 4.93
C PRO A 61 2.00 -4.98 4.55
N CYS A 62 2.56 -5.74 5.50
CA CYS A 62 2.96 -7.13 5.33
C CYS A 62 1.86 -8.12 5.73
N ALA A 63 0.63 -7.64 6.01
CA ALA A 63 -0.51 -8.49 6.30
C ALA A 63 -0.72 -9.52 5.18
N ASN A 64 -1.20 -10.71 5.54
CA ASN A 64 -1.41 -11.77 4.57
C ASN A 64 -2.47 -11.35 3.51
N PRO A 65 -2.36 -11.82 2.25
CA PRO A 65 -3.31 -11.48 1.20
C PRO A 65 -4.77 -11.78 1.59
N SER A 66 -5.01 -12.86 2.33
CA SER A 66 -6.35 -13.24 2.78
C SER A 66 -7.02 -12.18 3.66
N SER A 67 -6.26 -11.57 4.58
CA SER A 67 -6.71 -10.49 5.45
C SER A 67 -6.95 -9.21 4.67
N ILE A 68 -6.06 -8.89 3.72
CA ILE A 68 -6.22 -7.70 2.86
C ILE A 68 -7.48 -7.84 2.01
N VAL A 69 -7.65 -8.97 1.32
CA VAL A 69 -8.82 -9.21 0.46
C VAL A 69 -10.12 -9.22 1.26
N ALA A 70 -10.14 -9.85 2.44
CA ALA A 70 -11.29 -9.77 3.33
C ALA A 70 -11.58 -8.33 3.78
N GLY A 71 -10.54 -7.54 4.04
CA GLY A 71 -10.66 -6.12 4.41
C GLY A 71 -11.24 -5.26 3.29
N VAL A 72 -10.72 -5.40 2.06
CA VAL A 72 -11.05 -4.59 0.88
C VAL A 72 -12.34 -5.06 0.21
N LEU A 73 -12.41 -6.33 -0.19
CA LEU A 73 -13.49 -6.87 -1.02
C LEU A 73 -14.66 -7.44 -0.21
N LYS A 74 -14.49 -7.62 1.10
CA LYS A 74 -15.43 -8.37 1.96
C LYS A 74 -15.69 -9.79 1.44
N LYS A 75 -14.70 -10.38 0.75
CA LYS A 75 -14.72 -11.74 0.20
C LYS A 75 -13.65 -12.60 0.87
N GLN A 76 -13.84 -13.92 0.83
CA GLN A 76 -12.79 -14.85 1.23
C GLN A 76 -11.77 -15.00 0.11
N TYR A 77 -10.48 -14.96 0.48
CA TYR A 77 -9.39 -15.30 -0.43
C TYR A 77 -9.26 -16.81 -0.56
N PRO A 78 -9.00 -17.35 -1.76
CA PRO A 78 -8.78 -18.78 -1.93
C PRO A 78 -7.59 -19.23 -1.08
N LEU A 79 -7.74 -20.32 -0.33
CA LEU A 79 -6.64 -20.93 0.39
C LEU A 79 -5.77 -21.67 -0.63
N ILE A 80 -4.59 -21.12 -0.92
CA ILE A 80 -3.65 -21.78 -1.84
C ILE A 80 -2.89 -22.84 -1.05
N THR A 81 -3.30 -24.09 -1.22
CA THR A 81 -2.52 -25.24 -0.77
C THR A 81 -1.29 -25.39 -1.66
N ASN A 82 -0.21 -25.92 -1.10
CA ASN A 82 1.07 -26.09 -1.79
C ASN A 82 0.86 -26.83 -3.13
N ILE A 83 0.84 -26.10 -4.25
CA ILE A 83 0.60 -26.67 -5.58
C ILE A 83 1.86 -27.42 -5.97
N ALA A 84 1.81 -28.76 -5.96
CA ALA A 84 2.85 -29.54 -6.61
C ALA A 84 2.88 -29.14 -8.08
N LEU A 85 4.03 -28.67 -8.56
CA LEU A 85 4.27 -28.38 -9.97
C LEU A 85 4.32 -29.71 -10.73
N GLU A 86 3.18 -30.39 -10.85
CA GLU A 86 3.04 -31.53 -11.73
C GLU A 86 3.09 -31.05 -13.18
N THR A 87 3.52 -31.93 -14.08
CA THR A 87 3.67 -31.64 -15.51
C THR A 87 2.36 -31.23 -16.19
N SER A 88 1.21 -31.51 -15.56
CA SER A 88 -0.10 -30.95 -15.87
C SER A 88 -0.75 -30.36 -14.62
N LEU A 89 -1.03 -29.06 -14.64
CA LEU A 89 -1.88 -28.43 -13.63
C LEU A 89 -3.30 -29.01 -13.74
N SER A 90 -3.89 -29.40 -12.60
CA SER A 90 -5.31 -29.76 -12.55
C SER A 90 -6.18 -28.53 -12.85
N ASP A 91 -7.41 -28.76 -13.31
CA ASP A 91 -8.39 -27.68 -13.52
C ASP A 91 -8.67 -26.91 -12.22
N GLU A 92 -8.64 -27.61 -11.09
CA GLU A 92 -8.80 -27.01 -9.75
C GLU A 92 -7.63 -26.07 -9.42
N ASN A 93 -6.38 -26.49 -9.64
CA ASN A 93 -5.20 -25.65 -9.43
C ASN A 93 -5.21 -24.44 -10.37
N THR A 94 -5.63 -24.63 -11.62
CA THR A 94 -5.76 -23.54 -12.60
C THR A 94 -6.82 -22.53 -12.16
N THR A 95 -7.98 -23.00 -11.70
CA THR A 95 -9.07 -22.15 -11.20
C THR A 95 -8.64 -21.39 -9.95
N MET A 96 -7.91 -22.05 -9.04
CA MET A 96 -7.38 -21.43 -7.83
C MET A 96 -6.39 -20.30 -8.15
N LEU A 97 -5.41 -20.53 -9.03
CA LEU A 97 -4.46 -19.52 -9.48
C LEU A 97 -5.13 -18.37 -10.23
N ALA A 98 -6.10 -18.67 -11.09
CA ALA A 98 -6.87 -17.64 -11.78
C ALA A 98 -7.67 -16.77 -10.79
N THR A 99 -8.25 -17.38 -9.77
CA THR A 99 -8.96 -16.67 -8.70
C THR A 99 -8.02 -15.78 -7.89
N GLU A 100 -6.78 -16.22 -7.65
CA GLU A 100 -5.76 -15.43 -6.97
C GLU A 100 -5.45 -14.13 -7.73
N VAL A 101 -5.15 -14.24 -9.03
CA VAL A 101 -4.86 -13.10 -9.91
C VAL A 101 -6.07 -12.16 -9.98
N GLU A 102 -7.27 -12.72 -10.10
CA GLU A 102 -8.51 -11.95 -10.09
C GLU A 102 -8.73 -11.20 -8.76
N CYS A 103 -8.40 -11.82 -7.62
CA CYS A 103 -8.48 -11.15 -6.31
C CYS A 103 -7.51 -9.98 -6.22
N ALA A 104 -6.27 -10.15 -6.70
CA ALA A 104 -5.29 -9.07 -6.73
C ALA A 104 -5.79 -7.89 -7.59
N TRP A 105 -6.33 -8.18 -8.78
CA TRP A 105 -6.91 -7.17 -9.67
C TRP A 105 -8.13 -6.45 -9.07
N GLN A 106 -9.08 -7.20 -8.50
CA GLN A 106 -10.25 -6.61 -7.82
C GLN A 106 -9.84 -5.77 -6.61
N THR A 107 -8.81 -6.19 -5.88
CA THR A 107 -8.25 -5.43 -4.76
C THR A 107 -7.65 -4.11 -5.24
N TYR A 108 -6.82 -4.15 -6.28
CA TYR A 108 -6.24 -2.96 -6.88
C TYR A 108 -7.31 -1.95 -7.33
N THR A 109 -8.29 -2.42 -8.10
CA THR A 109 -9.37 -1.55 -8.62
C THR A 109 -10.16 -0.93 -7.49
N SER A 110 -10.54 -1.73 -6.47
CA SER A 110 -11.27 -1.23 -5.30
C SER A 110 -10.48 -0.18 -4.52
N LEU A 111 -9.19 -0.41 -4.27
CA LEU A 111 -8.33 0.53 -3.55
C LEU A 111 -8.04 1.79 -4.37
N SER A 112 -7.91 1.67 -5.70
CA SER A 112 -7.66 2.80 -6.61
C SER A 112 -8.80 3.81 -6.63
N HIS A 113 -10.02 3.36 -6.35
CA HIS A 113 -11.21 4.21 -6.25
C HIS A 113 -11.47 4.76 -4.84
N GLN A 114 -10.70 4.34 -3.82
CA GLN A 114 -10.83 4.86 -2.47
C GLN A 114 -9.97 6.10 -2.27
N ASP A 115 -10.48 7.08 -1.53
CA ASP A 115 -9.67 8.19 -1.06
C ASP A 115 -8.59 7.67 -0.10
N SER A 116 -7.39 8.25 -0.18
CA SER A 116 -6.35 7.96 0.81
C SER A 116 -6.76 8.61 2.14
N VAL A 117 -6.97 7.82 3.19
CA VAL A 117 -7.32 8.35 4.51
C VAL A 117 -6.10 8.84 5.31
N GLY A 118 -4.92 8.82 4.69
CA GLY A 118 -3.63 9.08 5.34
C GLY A 118 -3.25 7.95 6.31
N LEU A 119 -1.95 7.75 6.53
CA LEU A 119 -1.50 6.84 7.58
C LEU A 119 -1.50 7.57 8.91
N GLN A 120 -2.17 7.03 9.94
CA GLN A 120 -2.10 7.63 11.28
C GLN A 120 -0.63 7.80 11.68
N LEU A 121 -0.23 9.05 11.95
CA LEU A 121 1.15 9.37 12.26
C LEU A 121 1.39 9.15 13.75
N TRP A 122 2.22 8.16 14.09
CA TRP A 122 2.69 7.99 15.46
C TRP A 122 3.83 8.96 15.75
N ALA A 123 3.90 9.48 16.98
CA ALA A 123 4.95 10.42 17.38
C ALA A 123 6.37 9.84 17.20
N SER A 124 6.53 8.52 17.29
CA SER A 124 7.79 7.81 17.04
C SER A 124 8.21 7.74 15.57
N GLU A 125 7.28 7.98 14.64
CA GLU A 125 7.50 7.88 13.19
C GLU A 125 7.57 9.25 12.52
N ALA A 126 7.27 10.32 13.26
CA ALA A 126 7.24 11.68 12.76
C ALA A 126 8.65 12.19 12.49
N LYS A 127 8.87 12.75 11.30
CA LYS A 127 10.12 13.46 10.96
C LYS A 127 9.83 14.92 10.73
N THR A 128 10.65 15.81 11.30
CA THR A 128 10.59 17.24 10.98
C THR A 128 10.76 17.45 9.47
N GLY A 129 9.90 18.29 8.89
CA GLY A 129 9.81 18.55 7.46
C GLY A 129 8.94 17.56 6.67
N GLN A 130 8.41 16.50 7.31
CA GLN A 130 7.55 15.53 6.65
C GLN A 130 6.18 16.13 6.30
N LEU A 131 5.68 15.84 5.09
CA LEU A 131 4.34 16.22 4.66
C LEU A 131 3.29 15.37 5.39
N VAL A 132 2.26 16.02 5.90
CA VAL A 132 1.17 15.40 6.65
C VAL A 132 -0.17 15.95 6.17
N THR A 133 -1.19 15.11 6.25
CA THR A 133 -2.59 15.50 6.11
C THR A 133 -3.26 15.40 7.46
N LEU A 134 -3.99 16.45 7.85
CA LEU A 134 -4.96 16.33 8.93
C LEU A 134 -6.26 15.74 8.39
N THR A 135 -6.74 14.71 9.08
CA THR A 135 -8.00 14.08 8.77
C THR A 135 -8.97 14.23 9.94
N LEU A 136 -10.22 14.61 9.64
CA LEU A 136 -11.32 14.63 10.61
C LEU A 136 -12.43 13.74 10.08
N ALA A 137 -12.86 12.76 10.88
CA ALA A 137 -13.85 11.76 10.46
C ALA A 137 -13.51 11.10 9.10
N HIS A 138 -12.23 10.71 8.93
CA HIS A 138 -11.69 10.11 7.70
C HIS A 138 -11.74 10.99 6.44
N LYS A 139 -11.92 12.30 6.60
CA LYS A 139 -11.82 13.27 5.50
C LYS A 139 -10.62 14.17 5.69
N GLU A 140 -9.85 14.35 4.62
CA GLU A 140 -8.79 15.36 4.56
C GLU A 140 -9.39 16.76 4.75
N ILE A 141 -8.84 17.51 5.71
CA ILE A 141 -9.29 18.87 6.06
C ILE A 141 -8.17 19.91 5.97
N ALA A 142 -6.91 19.48 6.00
CA ALA A 142 -5.76 20.36 5.86
C ALA A 142 -4.53 19.56 5.44
N GLN A 143 -3.60 20.19 4.72
CA GLN A 143 -2.25 19.68 4.50
C GLN A 143 -1.23 20.57 5.20
N GLY A 144 -0.14 19.95 5.64
CA GLY A 144 0.89 20.62 6.40
C GLY A 144 2.22 19.90 6.42
N THR A 145 3.17 20.48 7.15
CA THR A 145 4.47 19.88 7.42
C THR A 145 4.72 19.78 8.91
N VAL A 146 5.36 18.70 9.35
CA VAL A 146 5.80 18.53 10.73
C VAL A 146 6.90 19.55 11.04
N LEU A 147 6.68 20.40 12.03
CA LEU A 147 7.67 21.38 12.49
C LEU A 147 8.56 20.76 13.58
N GLU A 148 7.95 20.11 14.55
CA GLU A 148 8.63 19.55 15.71
C GLU A 148 7.84 18.37 16.26
N HIS A 149 8.54 17.36 16.78
CA HIS A 149 7.92 16.24 17.49
C HIS A 149 8.74 15.95 18.76
N THR A 150 8.05 15.75 19.88
CA THR A 150 8.69 15.42 21.16
C THR A 150 8.34 13.99 21.56
N VAL A 151 9.37 13.18 21.83
CA VAL A 151 9.22 11.81 22.33
C VAL A 151 9.52 11.84 23.84
N GLY A 152 8.48 11.87 24.68
CA GLY A 152 8.59 11.99 26.14
C GLY A 152 7.25 11.88 26.87
N ILE A 153 7.19 12.34 28.14
CA ILE A 153 5.99 12.29 29.01
C ILE A 153 4.79 13.03 28.37
N TRP A 154 5.08 14.01 27.51
CA TRP A 154 4.12 14.66 26.62
C TRP A 154 4.51 14.31 25.19
N THR A 155 3.74 13.44 24.55
CA THR A 155 3.91 13.08 23.13
C THR A 155 3.01 13.98 22.30
N GLY A 156 3.60 14.76 21.40
CA GLY A 156 2.86 15.69 20.54
C GLY A 156 3.57 15.92 19.21
N ILE A 157 2.78 16.06 18.15
CA ILE A 157 3.24 16.44 16.80
C ILE A 157 2.77 17.87 16.55
N PHE A 158 3.72 18.78 16.33
CA PHE A 158 3.41 20.14 15.91
C PHE A 158 3.52 20.21 14.40
N ALA A 159 2.44 20.55 13.71
CA ALA A 159 2.40 20.72 12.27
C ALA A 159 1.90 22.12 11.90
N SER A 160 2.52 22.73 10.89
CA SER A 160 1.96 23.90 10.22
C SER A 160 1.03 23.40 9.13
N ALA A 161 -0.25 23.75 9.16
CA ALA A 161 -1.23 23.28 8.18
C ALA A 161 -2.06 24.43 7.61
N SER A 162 -2.32 24.36 6.31
CA SER A 162 -3.30 25.24 5.65
C SER A 162 -4.64 24.52 5.60
N VAL A 163 -5.60 25.00 6.40
CA VAL A 163 -6.93 24.38 6.50
C VAL A 163 -7.76 24.73 5.26
N TYR A 164 -8.27 23.72 4.56
CA TYR A 164 -9.10 23.91 3.36
C TYR A 164 -10.48 24.49 3.68
N LYS A 165 -10.90 24.44 4.95
CA LYS A 165 -12.17 25.00 5.44
C LYS A 165 -11.97 25.87 6.69
N PRO A 166 -12.27 27.18 6.63
CA PRO A 166 -11.99 28.13 7.72
C PRO A 166 -12.83 27.91 8.99
N GLU A 167 -13.86 27.06 8.94
CA GLU A 167 -14.79 26.80 10.06
C GLU A 167 -14.18 25.94 11.18
N LEU A 168 -12.99 25.37 10.99
CA LEU A 168 -12.39 24.39 11.91
C LEU A 168 -11.24 24.94 12.76
N THR A 169 -10.90 26.23 12.67
CA THR A 169 -9.70 26.86 13.26
C THR A 169 -9.52 26.76 14.78
N HIS A 170 -10.52 26.31 15.53
CA HIS A 170 -10.50 26.27 17.01
C HIS A 170 -10.39 24.88 17.64
N MET A 171 -10.09 23.81 16.88
CA MET A 171 -9.93 22.46 17.44
C MET A 171 -8.52 22.18 17.99
N ASP A 172 -8.43 21.35 19.04
CA ASP A 172 -7.17 20.76 19.51
C ASP A 172 -6.77 19.62 18.55
N TRP A 173 -5.67 19.84 17.82
CA TRP A 173 -5.24 19.02 16.69
C TRP A 173 -4.26 17.91 17.06
N SER A 174 -3.88 17.80 18.33
CA SER A 174 -2.82 16.89 18.81
C SER A 174 -3.09 15.40 18.55
N ARG A 175 -4.31 15.01 18.15
CA ARG A 175 -4.73 13.61 17.99
C ARG A 175 -5.14 13.18 16.56
N ASN A 176 -5.16 14.10 15.59
CA ASN A 176 -5.80 13.87 14.27
C ASN A 176 -4.85 14.13 13.07
N VAL A 177 -3.60 13.69 13.16
CA VAL A 177 -2.58 13.91 12.13
C VAL A 177 -2.22 12.59 11.44
N SER A 178 -2.16 12.61 10.11
CA SER A 178 -1.79 11.46 9.27
C SER A 178 -0.69 11.85 8.27
N ILE A 179 0.12 10.88 7.82
CA ILE A 179 1.18 11.09 6.81
C ILE A 179 0.59 11.09 5.40
N LEU A 180 1.09 12.00 4.56
CA LEU A 180 1.03 11.91 3.09
C LEU A 180 2.31 11.26 2.56
N HIS A 181 2.16 10.23 1.72
CA HIS A 181 3.25 9.69 0.90
C HIS A 181 3.11 10.20 -0.53
#